data_AF-A0A966MTF7-F1
#
_entry.id   AF-A0A966MTF7-F1
#
_cell.length_a   1.000
_cell.length_b   1.000
_cell.length_c   1.000
_cell.angle_alpha   90.00
_cell.angle_beta   90.00
_cell.angle_gamma   90.00
#
_symmetry.space_group_name_H-M   'P 1'
#
loop_
_entity.id
_entity.type
_entity.pdbx_description
1 polymer ?
#
loop_
_entity_poly.entity_id
_entity_poly.type
_entity_poly.pdbx_seq_one_letter_code
_entity_poly.pdbx_strand_id
1 'polypeptide(L)' 'LVFSAIDNLVKGAAGQAVQNANLMLGLDERLGLQM' A
#
# COMPACT_ATOMS: atom_id res chain seq x y z
N LEU A 1 5.23 -24.18 -7.14
CA LEU A 1 4.05 -23.62 -6.44
C LEU A 1 4.43 -22.26 -5.90
N VAL A 2 3.56 -21.25 -6.04
CA VAL A 2 3.78 -19.89 -5.52
C VAL A 2 2.63 -19.57 -4.57
N PHE A 3 2.94 -19.00 -3.40
CA PHE A 3 1.97 -18.62 -2.37
C PHE A 3 2.14 -17.14 -2.02
N SER A 4 1.03 -16.49 -1.66
CA SER A 4 0.96 -15.09 -1.24
C SER A 4 0.03 -14.98 -0.04
N ALA A 5 0.41 -14.16 0.95
CA ALA A 5 -0.43 -13.78 2.07
C ALA A 5 -0.34 -12.25 2.24
N ILE A 6 -1.50 -11.58 2.25
CA ILE A 6 -1.60 -10.14 2.43
C ILE A 6 -2.74 -9.80 3.38
N ASP A 7 -2.61 -8.69 4.09
CA ASP A 7 -3.75 -8.04 4.73
C ASP A 7 -4.68 -7.49 3.64
N ASN A 8 -5.93 -7.96 3.62
CA ASN A 8 -6.90 -7.66 2.58
C ASN A 8 -7.42 -6.21 2.62
N LEU A 9 -7.36 -5.55 3.77
CA LEU A 9 -7.84 -4.17 3.91
C LEU A 9 -6.69 -3.16 3.79
N VAL A 10 -5.49 -3.51 4.26
CA VAL A 10 -4.30 -2.67 4.09
C VAL A 10 -3.74 -2.87 2.69
N LYS A 11 -3.09 -3.99 2.40
CA LYS A 11 -2.42 -4.17 1.10
C LYS A 11 -3.38 -4.60 -0.02
N GLY A 12 -4.53 -5.18 0.33
CA GLY A 12 -5.58 -5.52 -0.61
C GLY A 12 -6.53 -4.37 -0.96
N ALA A 13 -6.54 -3.27 -0.20
CA ALA A 13 -7.43 -2.13 -0.44
C ALA A 13 -6.79 -0.76 -0.07
N ALA A 14 -7.08 -0.24 1.12
CA ALA A 14 -6.83 1.16 1.49
C ALA A 14 -5.33 1.53 1.48
N GLY A 15 -4.47 0.64 1.95
CA GLY A 15 -3.03 0.85 1.96
C GLY A 15 -2.43 0.90 0.55
N GLN A 16 -3.01 0.22 -0.44
CA GLN A 16 -2.62 0.40 -1.85
C GLN A 16 -3.14 1.71 -2.44
N ALA A 17 -4.37 2.10 -2.11
CA ALA A 17 -4.92 3.37 -2.54
C ALA A 17 -4.09 4.57 -2.04
N VAL A 18 -3.67 4.53 -0.77
CA VAL A 18 -2.79 5.55 -0.17
C VAL A 18 -1.40 5.52 -0.82
N GLN A 19 -0.86 4.34 -1.10
CA GLN A 19 0.44 4.20 -1.79
C GLN A 19 0.43 4.87 -3.17
N ASN A 20 -0.62 4.61 -3.94
CA ASN A 20 -0.80 5.22 -5.25
C ASN A 20 -1.00 6.74 -5.13
N ALA A 21 -1.76 7.20 -4.14
CA ALA A 21 -1.94 8.63 -3.88
C ALA A 21 -0.62 9.31 -3.52
N ASN A 22 0.23 8.69 -2.69
CA ASN A 22 1.55 9.22 -2.35
C ASN A 22 2.39 9.43 -3.61
N LEU A 23 2.43 8.44 -4.51
CA LEU A 23 3.15 8.56 -5.78
C LEU A 23 2.58 9.67 -6.67
N MET A 24 1.26 9.77 -6.80
CA MET A 24 0.59 10.82 -7.59
C MET A 24 0.88 12.23 -7.04
N LEU A 25 1.09 12.36 -5.73
CA LEU A 25 1.37 13.62 -5.05
C LEU A 25 2.88 13.91 -4.90
N GLY A 26 3.76 13.03 -5.40
CA GLY A 26 5.22 13.17 -5.26
C GLY A 26 5.72 13.01 -3.83
N LEU A 27 4.96 12.32 -2.99
CA LEU A 27 5.32 12.01 -1.60
C LEU A 27 6.10 10.69 -1.54
N ASP A 28 6.74 10.43 -0.40
CA ASP A 28 7.33 9.12 -0.12
C ASP A 28 6.23 8.04 -0.17
N GLU A 29 6.46 6.99 -0.96
CA GLU A 29 5.49 5.91 -1.17
C GLU A 29 5.01 5.28 0.15
N ARG A 30 5.87 5.24 1.17
CA ARG A 30 5.62 4.61 2.48
C ARG A 30 5.07 5.60 3.50
N LEU A 31 4.88 6.86 3.13
CA LEU A 31 4.30 7.88 4.00
C LEU A 31 2.93 7.42 4.52
N GLY A 32 2.79 7.33 5.84
CA GLY A 32 1.55 6.88 6.49
C GLY A 32 1.24 5.38 6.37
N LEU A 33 2.17 4.58 5.81
CA LEU A 33 2.02 3.13 5.59
C LEU A 33 3.12 2.31 6.28
N GLN A 34 3.76 2.91 7.28
CA GLN A 34 4.70 2.21 8.15
C GLN A 34 3.91 1.27 9.06
N MET A 35 4.24 -0.01 9.02
CA MET A 35 3.77 -1.03 9.96
C MET A 35 4.57 -0.95 11.25
#